data_AF-A0A947WBB0-F1
#
_entry.id   AF-A0A947WBB0-F1
#
_cell.length_a   1.000
_cell.length_b   1.000
_cell.length_c   1.000
_cell.angle_alpha   90.00
_cell.angle_beta   90.00
_cell.angle_gamma   90.00
#
_symmetry.space_group_name_H-M   'P 1'
#
loop_
_entity.id
_entity.type
_entity.pdbx_description
1 polymer ?
#
loop_
_entity_poly.entity_id
_entity_poly.type
_entity_poly.pdbx_seq_one_letter_code
_entity_poly.pdbx_strand_id
1 'polypeptide(L)'
;MIRFLPSPLGQRVSILCRNVLLPVLLCSLFTGFLGLPTIAQESQGTRLYWQPNWTLSWEVFQGPVPVDRPSEVSCAITAGIEWKCGFSLHPIEGEQGIYLLKVPAERLVSRAYVEPLASWVVGPSDPSLQYMILIFDIHHVYSLRLRDALLATSTRVASPTAADVWLKHIAQLTQDECARVAAQCEGETAHGTLPTQLAEWRTQVDEWIEALTPSSGPDAVD
;
A
#
# COMPACT_ATOMS: atom_id res chain seq x y z
N MET A 1 19.25 -42.47 -0.41
CA MET A 1 19.87 -43.44 -1.35
C MET A 1 18.78 -43.97 -2.28
N ILE A 2 18.56 -43.30 -3.40
CA ILE A 2 17.76 -43.76 -4.55
C ILE A 2 18.54 -43.37 -5.81
N ARG A 3 18.63 -44.31 -6.75
CA ARG A 3 19.53 -44.33 -7.91
C ARG A 3 18.98 -43.54 -9.10
N PHE A 4 19.92 -43.07 -9.91
CA PHE A 4 19.87 -42.55 -11.28
C PHE A 4 18.99 -43.34 -12.26
N LEU A 5 18.52 -42.67 -13.32
CA LEU A 5 18.87 -42.92 -14.74
C LEU A 5 18.21 -41.86 -15.69
N PRO A 6 18.58 -41.73 -17.00
CA PRO A 6 19.03 -40.46 -17.59
C PRO A 6 18.24 -39.98 -18.85
N SER A 7 18.61 -38.78 -19.33
CA SER A 7 18.67 -38.20 -20.72
C SER A 7 17.86 -38.85 -21.87
N PRO A 8 17.36 -38.08 -22.87
CA PRO A 8 18.27 -37.42 -23.83
C PRO A 8 17.79 -36.13 -24.54
N LEU A 9 18.81 -35.44 -25.07
CA LEU A 9 18.91 -34.67 -26.32
C LEU A 9 17.69 -34.62 -27.28
N GLY A 10 17.50 -33.41 -27.85
CA GLY A 10 16.72 -33.14 -29.07
C GLY A 10 15.77 -31.97 -28.83
N GLN A 11 15.71 -30.89 -29.59
CA GLN A 11 15.84 -30.77 -31.04
C GLN A 11 16.06 -29.28 -31.38
N ARG A 12 17.01 -29.01 -32.27
CA ARG A 12 17.05 -27.75 -33.03
C ARG A 12 15.91 -27.74 -34.04
N VAL A 13 15.15 -26.64 -34.12
CA VAL A 13 14.33 -26.33 -35.29
C VAL A 13 14.60 -24.87 -35.68
N SER A 14 15.41 -24.72 -36.72
CA SER A 14 15.49 -23.51 -37.53
C SER A 14 14.44 -23.63 -38.63
N ILE A 15 13.45 -22.74 -38.69
CA ILE A 15 12.52 -22.63 -39.83
C ILE A 15 12.28 -21.14 -40.16
N LEU A 16 12.96 -20.74 -41.23
CA LEU A 16 12.47 -20.00 -42.40
C LEU A 16 11.84 -18.60 -42.23
N CYS A 17 12.66 -17.63 -42.67
CA CYS A 17 12.35 -16.64 -43.70
C CYS A 17 10.90 -16.54 -44.19
N ARG A 18 10.32 -15.35 -44.05
CA ARG A 18 9.47 -14.79 -45.11
C ARG A 18 9.56 -13.26 -45.12
N ASN A 19 10.47 -12.77 -45.97
CA ASN A 19 10.34 -11.48 -46.61
C ASN A 19 9.08 -11.51 -47.48
N VAL A 20 8.13 -10.62 -47.20
CA VAL A 20 7.12 -10.21 -48.19
C VAL A 20 7.15 -8.68 -48.24
N LEU A 21 7.80 -8.20 -49.29
CA LEU A 21 7.72 -6.84 -49.81
C LEU A 21 6.53 -6.73 -50.76
N LEU A 22 6.05 -5.49 -50.95
CA LEU A 22 5.12 -4.94 -51.98
C LEU A 22 3.67 -4.65 -51.50
N PRO A 23 2.94 -3.69 -52.10
CA PRO A 23 3.20 -2.25 -52.09
C PRO A 23 1.92 -1.38 -51.94
N VAL A 24 2.08 -0.13 -51.49
CA VAL A 24 1.55 1.12 -52.07
C VAL A 24 0.05 1.27 -52.46
N LEU A 25 -0.58 2.28 -51.80
CA LEU A 25 -1.62 3.24 -52.26
C LEU A 25 -3.06 2.74 -52.48
N LEU A 26 -4.02 3.25 -51.67
CA LEU A 26 -4.99 4.26 -52.15
C LEU A 26 -5.77 4.94 -51.02
N CYS A 27 -5.92 6.25 -51.18
CA CYS A 27 -6.71 7.22 -50.44
C CYS A 27 -8.09 6.75 -49.95
N SER A 28 -8.34 6.95 -48.66
CA SER A 28 -9.68 7.22 -48.12
C SER A 28 -9.59 8.38 -47.14
N LEU A 29 -10.01 9.55 -47.61
CA LEU A 29 -10.33 10.72 -46.80
C LEU A 29 -11.48 10.34 -45.83
N PHE A 30 -11.14 9.98 -44.60
CA PHE A 30 -12.07 10.01 -43.47
C PHE A 30 -11.59 11.08 -42.49
N THR A 31 -11.95 12.31 -42.79
CA THR A 31 -12.16 13.35 -41.77
C THR A 31 -13.24 12.86 -40.82
N GLY A 32 -12.87 12.54 -39.58
CA GLY A 32 -13.85 12.20 -38.56
C GLY A 32 -13.20 11.62 -37.32
N PHE A 33 -12.87 12.50 -36.38
CA PHE A 33 -12.43 12.18 -35.01
C PHE A 33 -11.11 11.44 -34.90
N LEU A 34 -10.02 12.21 -34.91
CA LEU A 34 -8.90 11.95 -34.02
C LEU A 34 -9.42 12.02 -32.58
N GLY A 35 -10.04 10.93 -32.11
CA GLY A 35 -10.11 10.63 -30.71
C GLY A 35 -8.67 10.44 -30.25
N LEU A 36 -8.02 11.55 -29.87
CA LEU A 36 -6.90 11.49 -28.96
C LEU A 36 -7.36 10.53 -27.85
N PRO A 37 -6.63 9.44 -27.57
CA PRO A 37 -6.87 8.75 -26.32
C PRO A 37 -6.70 9.85 -25.27
N THR A 38 -7.80 10.26 -24.66
CA THR A 38 -7.74 10.93 -23.37
C THR A 38 -7.04 9.88 -22.52
N ILE A 39 -5.71 10.00 -22.42
CA ILE A 39 -4.97 9.47 -21.30
C ILE A 39 -5.78 10.06 -20.16
N ALA A 40 -6.59 9.22 -19.52
CA ALA A 40 -7.17 9.54 -18.24
C ALA A 40 -5.94 9.87 -17.44
N GLN A 41 -5.68 11.17 -17.31
CA GLN A 41 -4.69 11.70 -16.43
C GLN A 41 -5.27 11.28 -15.10
N GLU A 42 -4.84 10.09 -14.67
CA GLU A 42 -5.07 9.54 -13.36
C GLU A 42 -4.70 10.71 -12.47
N SER A 43 -5.74 11.42 -12.03
CA SER A 43 -5.56 12.54 -11.14
C SER A 43 -5.02 11.83 -9.92
N GLN A 44 -3.70 11.82 -9.78
CA GLN A 44 -3.04 11.51 -8.54
C GLN A 44 -3.58 12.59 -7.60
N GLY A 45 -4.76 12.32 -7.05
CA GLY A 45 -5.40 13.15 -6.05
C GLY A 45 -4.34 13.33 -4.99
N THR A 46 -4.13 14.57 -4.58
CA THR A 46 -3.11 14.88 -3.59
C THR A 46 -3.42 14.08 -2.34
N ARG A 47 -2.69 12.97 -2.15
CA ARG A 47 -2.75 12.16 -0.93
C ARG A 47 -2.41 13.07 0.23
N LEU A 48 -3.22 13.02 1.27
CA LEU A 48 -2.92 13.71 2.51
C LEU A 48 -2.36 12.68 3.49
N TYR A 49 -1.15 12.94 3.99
CA TYR A 49 -0.43 12.00 4.84
C TYR A 49 -0.69 12.30 6.30
N TRP A 50 -0.73 11.24 7.12
CA TRP A 50 -0.90 11.37 8.56
C TRP A 50 0.20 12.24 9.16
N GLN A 51 -0.17 13.13 10.07
CA GLN A 51 0.76 14.02 10.76
C GLN A 51 0.41 14.09 12.25
N PRO A 52 1.42 14.20 13.13
CA PRO A 52 1.17 14.43 14.54
C PRO A 52 0.47 15.78 14.73
N ASN A 53 -0.57 15.81 15.56
CA ASN A 53 -1.42 16.97 15.84
C ASN A 53 -2.30 17.45 14.67
N TRP A 54 -2.35 16.73 13.55
CA TRP A 54 -3.29 17.06 12.49
C TRP A 54 -4.66 16.46 12.80
N THR A 55 -5.70 17.30 12.76
CA THR A 55 -7.08 16.86 12.93
C THR A 55 -7.74 16.76 11.56
N LEU A 56 -8.13 15.55 11.18
CA LEU A 56 -8.95 15.32 9.99
C LEU A 56 -10.30 16.02 10.17
N SER A 57 -10.73 16.78 9.16
CA SER A 57 -12.00 17.51 9.16
C SER A 57 -12.84 17.13 7.94
N TRP A 58 -14.10 17.55 7.91
CA TRP A 58 -14.99 17.27 6.79
C TRP A 58 -14.52 17.83 5.44
N GLU A 59 -13.66 18.85 5.44
CA GLU A 59 -13.10 19.45 4.22
C GLU A 59 -12.17 18.50 3.45
N VAL A 60 -11.70 17.43 4.11
CA VAL A 60 -10.91 16.37 3.49
C VAL A 60 -11.76 15.46 2.59
N PHE A 61 -13.08 15.39 2.80
CA PHE A 61 -13.97 14.46 2.09
C PHE A 61 -14.57 15.15 0.87
N GLN A 62 -13.83 15.12 -0.23
CA GLN A 62 -14.14 15.87 -1.46
C GLN A 62 -14.70 14.98 -2.57
N GLY A 63 -14.77 13.67 -2.33
CA GLY A 63 -15.27 12.70 -3.27
C GLY A 63 -16.78 12.81 -3.47
N PRO A 64 -17.27 12.47 -4.68
CA PRO A 64 -18.70 12.39 -4.93
C PRO A 64 -19.32 11.24 -4.15
N VAL A 65 -20.52 11.47 -3.64
CA VAL A 65 -21.32 10.44 -2.97
C VAL A 65 -21.78 9.41 -4.00
N PRO A 66 -21.50 8.10 -3.82
CA PRO A 66 -21.97 7.07 -4.73
C PRO A 66 -23.50 7.03 -4.78
N VAL A 67 -24.04 6.88 -5.99
CA VAL A 67 -25.50 6.84 -6.25
C VAL A 67 -26.12 5.59 -5.64
N ASP A 68 -25.36 4.50 -5.60
CA ASP A 68 -25.72 3.14 -5.19
C ASP A 68 -25.27 2.79 -3.76
N ARG A 69 -24.82 3.75 -2.96
CA ARG A 69 -24.40 3.49 -1.57
C ARG A 69 -25.57 2.95 -0.73
N PRO A 70 -25.32 2.08 0.27
CA PRO A 70 -26.33 1.70 1.26
C PRO A 70 -26.84 2.92 2.05
N SER A 71 -28.13 2.96 2.36
CA SER A 71 -28.74 4.07 3.13
C SER A 71 -28.20 4.22 4.54
N GLU A 72 -27.59 3.17 5.07
CA GLU A 72 -27.03 3.10 6.43
C GLU A 72 -25.62 3.69 6.51
N VAL A 73 -24.95 3.90 5.37
CA VAL A 73 -23.58 4.42 5.31
C VAL A 73 -23.62 5.92 5.00
N SER A 74 -23.29 6.74 5.99
CA SER A 74 -23.26 8.20 5.86
C SER A 74 -21.93 8.75 5.37
N CYS A 75 -20.86 7.96 5.39
CA CYS A 75 -19.54 8.39 4.95
C CYS A 75 -18.66 7.19 4.57
N ALA A 76 -17.63 7.43 3.76
CA ALA A 76 -16.56 6.48 3.52
C ALA A 76 -15.22 7.21 3.39
N ILE A 77 -14.17 6.60 3.92
CA ILE A 77 -12.79 7.07 3.81
C ILE A 77 -11.99 6.10 2.95
N THR A 78 -11.28 6.62 1.96
CA THR A 78 -10.24 5.87 1.24
C THR A 78 -8.91 6.19 1.88
N ALA A 79 -8.46 5.30 2.77
CA ALA A 79 -7.17 5.38 3.43
C ALA A 79 -6.27 4.20 3.05
N GLY A 80 -4.97 4.36 3.22
CA GLY A 80 -3.99 3.33 2.90
C GLY A 80 -2.64 3.59 3.53
N ILE A 81 -1.70 2.68 3.25
CA ILE A 81 -0.29 2.80 3.66
C ILE A 81 0.56 2.92 2.41
N GLU A 82 1.25 4.04 2.27
CA GLU A 82 2.31 4.21 1.29
C GLU A 82 3.63 3.77 1.91
N TRP A 83 4.36 2.92 1.20
CA TRP A 83 5.68 2.50 1.63
C TRP A 83 6.65 2.38 0.45
N LYS A 84 7.91 2.60 0.76
CA LYS A 84 9.03 2.44 -0.17
C LYS A 84 10.28 2.13 0.66
N CYS A 85 11.06 1.14 0.27
CA CYS A 85 12.31 0.85 0.94
C CYS A 85 13.44 0.61 -0.06
N GLY A 86 14.64 1.06 0.28
CA GLY A 86 15.88 0.53 -0.27
C GLY A 86 16.45 -0.54 0.67
N PHE A 87 17.30 -1.43 0.16
CA PHE A 87 17.95 -2.45 0.97
C PHE A 87 19.43 -2.62 0.61
N SER A 88 20.16 -3.26 1.51
CA SER A 88 21.56 -3.63 1.35
C SER A 88 21.70 -5.15 1.50
N LEU A 89 22.58 -5.74 0.69
CA LEU A 89 22.93 -7.15 0.74
C LEU A 89 24.38 -7.28 1.18
N HIS A 90 24.61 -7.95 2.30
CA HIS A 90 25.94 -8.20 2.84
C HIS A 90 26.32 -9.67 2.61
N PRO A 91 27.43 -9.98 1.94
CA PRO A 91 27.86 -11.36 1.77
C PRO A 91 28.11 -12.01 3.14
N ILE A 92 27.72 -13.27 3.28
CA ILE A 92 27.95 -14.05 4.50
C ILE A 92 29.24 -14.86 4.31
N GLU A 93 30.17 -14.75 5.24
CA GLU A 93 31.43 -15.49 5.19
C GLU A 93 31.18 -17.00 5.18
N GLY A 94 31.78 -17.70 4.23
CA GLY A 94 31.63 -19.15 4.06
C GLY A 94 30.39 -19.60 3.27
N GLU A 95 29.47 -18.70 2.90
CA GLU A 95 28.25 -19.04 2.14
C GLU A 95 28.24 -18.36 0.75
N GLN A 96 28.66 -19.09 -0.29
CA GLN A 96 28.65 -18.56 -1.65
C GLN A 96 27.22 -18.31 -2.16
N GLY A 97 26.99 -17.09 -2.66
CA GLY A 97 25.71 -16.72 -3.27
C GLY A 97 24.59 -16.44 -2.27
N ILE A 98 24.87 -16.41 -0.97
CA ILE A 98 23.91 -16.05 0.07
C ILE A 98 24.32 -14.72 0.69
N TYR A 99 23.33 -13.85 0.88
CA TYR A 99 23.50 -12.52 1.42
C TYR A 99 22.58 -12.32 2.61
N LEU A 100 23.05 -11.57 3.60
CA LEU A 100 22.23 -11.02 4.66
C LEU A 100 21.54 -9.75 4.14
N LEU A 101 20.22 -9.77 4.12
CA LEU A 101 19.37 -8.63 3.79
C LEU A 101 19.24 -7.71 5.01
N LYS A 102 19.45 -6.40 4.79
CA LYS A 102 19.17 -5.35 5.77
C LYS A 102 18.45 -4.17 5.11
N VAL A 103 17.50 -3.58 5.83
CA VAL A 103 16.80 -2.35 5.42
C VAL A 103 17.32 -1.18 6.27
N PRO A 104 18.08 -0.25 5.68
CA PRO A 104 18.53 0.94 6.39
C PRO A 104 17.39 1.94 6.61
N ALA A 105 17.33 2.55 7.78
CA ALA A 105 16.22 3.41 8.21
C ALA A 105 16.05 4.65 7.33
N GLU A 106 17.14 5.25 6.88
CA GLU A 106 17.15 6.44 6.02
C GLU A 106 16.62 6.18 4.61
N ARG A 107 16.50 4.91 4.20
CA ARG A 107 15.95 4.52 2.89
C ARG A 107 14.53 3.97 2.99
N LEU A 108 13.92 4.01 4.17
CA LEU A 108 12.58 3.51 4.42
C LEU A 108 11.59 4.67 4.57
N VAL A 109 10.53 4.62 3.76
CA VAL A 109 9.33 5.44 3.88
C VAL A 109 8.18 4.48 4.18
N SER A 110 7.41 4.78 5.22
CA SER A 110 6.14 4.13 5.54
C SER A 110 5.22 5.17 6.17
N ARG A 111 4.09 5.47 5.54
CA ARG A 111 3.19 6.55 5.96
C ARG A 111 1.74 6.19 5.63
N ALA A 112 0.83 6.44 6.55
CA ALA A 112 -0.59 6.41 6.25
C ALA A 112 -0.99 7.63 5.41
N TYR A 113 -1.92 7.41 4.49
CA TYR A 113 -2.53 8.48 3.69
C TYR A 113 -4.05 8.32 3.62
N VAL A 114 -4.72 9.42 3.31
CA VAL A 114 -6.11 9.48 2.86
C VAL A 114 -6.15 10.07 1.45
N GLU A 115 -7.09 9.59 0.62
CA GLU A 115 -7.38 10.12 -0.71
C GLU A 115 -8.65 10.98 -0.66
N PRO A 116 -8.52 12.32 -0.63
CA PRO A 116 -9.66 13.24 -0.47
C PRO A 116 -10.76 13.05 -1.50
N LEU A 117 -10.38 12.88 -2.76
CA LEU A 117 -11.31 12.77 -3.89
C LEU A 117 -12.01 11.40 -3.98
N ALA A 118 -11.54 10.41 -3.23
CA ALA A 118 -12.19 9.10 -3.12
C ALA A 118 -13.00 8.95 -1.82
N SER A 119 -12.84 9.90 -0.88
CA SER A 119 -13.52 9.91 0.41
C SER A 119 -14.73 10.85 0.38
N TRP A 120 -15.88 10.42 0.89
CA TRP A 120 -17.15 11.17 0.79
C TRP A 120 -17.96 11.14 2.08
N VAL A 121 -18.89 12.09 2.24
CA VAL A 121 -19.80 12.19 3.39
C VAL A 121 -21.18 12.72 2.97
N VAL A 122 -22.24 12.24 3.62
CA VAL A 122 -23.63 12.69 3.55
C VAL A 122 -24.15 12.86 4.97
N GLY A 123 -24.59 14.05 5.34
CA GLY A 123 -25.08 14.31 6.69
C GLY A 123 -23.93 14.25 7.72
N PRO A 124 -22.95 15.18 7.63
CA PRO A 124 -21.81 15.20 8.54
C PRO A 124 -22.26 15.25 10.00
N SER A 125 -21.63 14.43 10.85
CA SER A 125 -21.91 14.37 12.28
C SER A 125 -20.64 14.06 13.08
N ASP A 126 -20.51 14.57 14.29
CA ASP A 126 -19.29 14.35 15.08
C ASP A 126 -18.93 12.86 15.26
N PRO A 127 -19.88 11.94 15.58
CA PRO A 127 -19.56 10.51 15.68
C PRO A 127 -19.00 9.91 14.38
N SER A 128 -19.58 10.27 13.22
CA SER A 128 -19.07 9.82 11.92
C SER A 128 -17.66 10.36 11.65
N LEU A 129 -17.36 11.62 12.03
CA LEU A 129 -16.01 12.17 11.85
C LEU A 129 -15.00 11.43 12.73
N GLN A 130 -15.35 11.18 14.00
CA GLN A 130 -14.50 10.45 14.93
C GLN A 130 -14.22 9.02 14.45
N TYR A 131 -15.22 8.36 13.88
CA TYR A 131 -15.03 7.05 13.23
C TYR A 131 -14.07 7.11 12.04
N MET A 132 -14.20 8.11 11.16
CA MET A 132 -13.26 8.27 10.04
C MET A 132 -11.83 8.57 10.50
N ILE A 133 -11.66 9.40 11.52
CA ILE A 133 -10.36 9.66 12.16
C ILE A 133 -9.77 8.35 12.68
N LEU A 134 -10.57 7.55 13.40
CA LEU A 134 -10.14 6.27 13.94
C LEU A 134 -9.66 5.31 12.84
N ILE A 135 -10.38 5.20 11.72
CA ILE A 135 -9.93 4.36 10.58
C ILE A 135 -8.59 4.87 10.02
N PHE A 136 -8.39 6.18 9.94
CA PHE A 136 -7.12 6.74 9.48
C PHE A 136 -5.98 6.47 10.48
N ASP A 137 -6.26 6.57 11.78
CA ASP A 137 -5.30 6.28 12.85
C ASP A 137 -4.92 4.78 12.89
N ILE A 138 -5.84 3.86 12.58
CA ILE A 138 -5.53 2.44 12.39
C ILE A 138 -4.49 2.27 11.26
N HIS A 139 -4.69 2.92 10.11
CA HIS A 139 -3.71 2.86 9.02
C HIS A 139 -2.36 3.44 9.46
N HIS A 140 -2.35 4.47 10.30
CA HIS A 140 -1.12 5.01 10.86
C HIS A 140 -0.40 4.00 11.76
N VAL A 141 -1.10 3.35 12.70
CA VAL A 141 -0.55 2.27 13.55
C VAL A 141 0.11 1.19 12.68
N TYR A 142 -0.58 0.74 11.63
CA TYR A 142 -0.04 -0.30 10.76
C TYR A 142 1.09 0.20 9.86
N SER A 143 1.15 1.50 9.53
CA SER A 143 2.32 2.08 8.88
C SER A 143 3.56 2.06 9.79
N LEU A 144 3.39 2.26 11.10
CA LEU A 144 4.46 2.14 12.09
C LEU A 144 4.90 0.68 12.28
N ARG A 145 3.94 -0.25 12.41
CA ARG A 145 4.24 -1.69 12.49
C ARG A 145 4.98 -2.19 11.25
N LEU A 146 4.57 -1.75 10.06
CA LEU A 146 5.27 -2.06 8.81
C LEU A 146 6.70 -1.54 8.84
N ARG A 147 6.89 -0.30 9.31
CA ARG A 147 8.21 0.31 9.44
C ARG A 147 9.11 -0.56 10.31
N ASP A 148 8.65 -0.92 11.49
CA ASP A 148 9.44 -1.71 12.45
C ASP A 148 9.72 -3.12 11.93
N ALA A 149 8.75 -3.78 11.30
CA ALA A 149 8.95 -5.09 10.68
C ALA A 149 10.00 -5.07 9.55
N LEU A 150 9.98 -4.03 8.72
CA LEU A 150 10.98 -3.85 7.66
C LEU A 150 12.37 -3.55 8.24
N LEU A 151 12.47 -2.69 9.26
CA LEU A 151 13.75 -2.38 9.92
C LEU A 151 14.34 -3.57 10.68
N ALA A 152 13.49 -4.39 11.29
CA ALA A 152 13.90 -5.62 11.98
C ALA A 152 14.29 -6.74 11.00
N THR A 153 14.11 -6.56 9.69
CA THR A 153 14.44 -7.57 8.70
C THR A 153 15.95 -7.84 8.67
N SER A 154 16.30 -9.05 9.07
CA SER A 154 17.64 -9.62 9.01
C SER A 154 17.53 -11.07 8.56
N THR A 155 17.36 -11.29 7.25
CA THR A 155 17.14 -12.62 6.68
C THR A 155 18.17 -12.95 5.59
N ARG A 156 18.38 -14.24 5.34
CA ARG A 156 19.28 -14.74 4.30
C ARG A 156 18.55 -14.83 2.97
N VAL A 157 19.13 -14.29 1.91
CA VAL A 157 18.57 -14.29 0.56
C VAL A 157 19.63 -14.62 -0.47
N ALA A 158 19.23 -15.28 -1.57
CA ALA A 158 20.14 -15.69 -2.63
C ALA A 158 20.37 -14.60 -3.71
N SER A 159 19.49 -13.60 -3.78
CA SER A 159 19.54 -12.56 -4.81
C SER A 159 18.77 -11.30 -4.43
N PRO A 160 18.99 -10.16 -5.13
CA PRO A 160 18.18 -8.96 -4.99
C PRO A 160 16.68 -9.20 -5.25
N THR A 161 16.34 -10.03 -6.23
CA THR A 161 14.93 -10.36 -6.52
C THR A 161 14.29 -11.12 -5.35
N ALA A 162 15.02 -12.03 -4.70
CA ALA A 162 14.51 -12.72 -3.52
C ALA A 162 14.31 -11.76 -2.34
N ALA A 163 15.19 -10.76 -2.18
CA ALA A 163 15.01 -9.69 -1.21
C ALA A 163 13.73 -8.87 -1.47
N ASP A 164 13.52 -8.44 -2.71
CA ASP A 164 12.31 -7.70 -3.09
C ASP A 164 11.03 -8.49 -2.81
N VAL A 165 11.01 -9.77 -3.16
CA VAL A 165 9.86 -10.65 -2.89
C VAL A 165 9.61 -10.77 -1.38
N TRP A 166 10.68 -10.93 -0.59
CA TRP A 166 10.58 -11.01 0.87
C TRP A 166 10.02 -9.73 1.50
N LEU A 167 10.54 -8.56 1.10
CA LEU A 167 10.09 -7.28 1.63
C LEU A 167 8.64 -6.98 1.24
N LYS A 168 8.24 -7.30 -0.01
CA LYS A 168 6.84 -7.21 -0.45
C LYS A 168 5.93 -8.15 0.32
N HIS A 169 6.40 -9.33 0.68
CA HIS A 169 5.62 -10.27 1.49
C HIS A 169 5.36 -9.71 2.90
N ILE A 170 6.36 -9.12 3.57
CA ILE A 170 6.18 -8.43 4.86
C ILE A 170 5.14 -7.30 4.73
N ALA A 171 5.26 -6.49 3.68
CA ALA A 171 4.33 -5.40 3.44
C ALA A 171 2.89 -5.90 3.21
N GLN A 172 2.71 -6.93 2.39
CA GLN A 172 1.40 -7.53 2.14
C GLN A 172 0.77 -8.08 3.42
N LEU A 173 1.51 -8.86 4.22
CA LEU A 173 1.01 -9.39 5.49
C LEU A 173 0.56 -8.26 6.44
N THR A 174 1.30 -7.15 6.47
CA THR A 174 0.95 -6.01 7.32
C THR A 174 -0.29 -5.27 6.80
N GLN A 175 -0.42 -5.14 5.48
CA GLN A 175 -1.59 -4.52 4.85
C GLN A 175 -2.86 -5.38 5.00
N ASP A 176 -2.73 -6.71 4.87
CA ASP A 176 -3.84 -7.65 5.07
C ASP A 176 -4.34 -7.59 6.52
N GLU A 177 -3.42 -7.53 7.48
CA GLU A 177 -3.76 -7.41 8.89
C GLU A 177 -4.38 -6.04 9.22
N CYS A 178 -3.89 -4.96 8.61
CA CYS A 178 -4.50 -3.63 8.70
C CYS A 178 -5.95 -3.65 8.19
N ALA A 179 -6.19 -4.24 7.02
CA ALA A 179 -7.52 -4.38 6.44
C ALA A 179 -8.45 -5.20 7.34
N ARG A 180 -7.94 -6.31 7.91
CA ARG A 180 -8.69 -7.16 8.85
C ARG A 180 -9.09 -6.38 10.10
N VAL A 181 -8.19 -5.62 10.70
CA VAL A 181 -8.48 -4.82 11.91
C VAL A 181 -9.40 -3.65 11.62
N ALA A 182 -9.24 -2.96 10.48
CA ALA A 182 -10.17 -1.91 10.07
C ALA A 182 -11.59 -2.46 9.87
N ALA A 183 -11.75 -3.61 9.20
CA ALA A 183 -13.04 -4.26 9.03
C ALA A 183 -13.66 -4.72 10.35
N GLN A 184 -12.83 -5.21 11.29
CA GLN A 184 -13.28 -5.55 12.64
C GLN A 184 -13.81 -4.30 13.38
N CYS A 185 -13.05 -3.21 13.36
CA CYS A 185 -13.45 -1.93 13.94
C CYS A 185 -14.74 -1.39 13.32
N GLU A 186 -14.89 -1.46 12.00
CA GLU A 186 -16.10 -1.08 11.28
C GLU A 186 -17.33 -1.85 11.76
N GLY A 187 -17.20 -3.19 11.91
CA GLY A 187 -18.28 -4.05 12.40
C GLY A 187 -18.65 -3.79 13.86
N GLU A 188 -17.66 -3.62 14.73
CA GLU A 188 -17.86 -3.42 16.17
C GLU A 188 -18.39 -2.03 16.52
N THR A 189 -18.01 -0.99 15.76
CA THR A 189 -18.48 0.38 15.98
C THR A 189 -19.75 0.72 15.20
N ALA A 190 -20.19 -0.18 14.31
CA ALA A 190 -21.25 0.04 13.33
C ALA A 190 -21.11 1.42 12.66
N HIS A 191 -19.91 1.68 12.11
CA HIS A 191 -19.58 2.94 11.43
C HIS A 191 -19.70 4.20 12.31
N GLY A 192 -19.35 4.07 13.59
CA GLY A 192 -19.42 5.16 14.57
C GLY A 192 -20.81 5.41 15.17
N THR A 193 -21.81 4.59 14.86
CA THR A 193 -23.16 4.71 15.46
C THR A 193 -23.23 4.16 16.88
N LEU A 194 -22.17 3.48 17.34
CA LEU A 194 -22.04 2.92 18.69
C LEU A 194 -20.93 3.66 19.48
N PRO A 195 -21.27 4.71 20.26
CA PRO A 195 -20.28 5.61 20.86
C PRO A 195 -19.35 4.95 21.87
N THR A 196 -19.85 3.97 22.64
CA THR A 196 -19.03 3.26 23.64
C THR A 196 -17.93 2.46 22.96
N GLN A 197 -18.27 1.66 21.94
CA GLN A 197 -17.32 0.88 21.17
C GLN A 197 -16.32 1.78 20.44
N LEU A 198 -16.78 2.91 19.90
CA LEU A 198 -15.92 3.90 19.26
C LEU A 198 -14.87 4.46 20.23
N ALA A 199 -15.27 4.77 21.47
CA ALA A 199 -14.36 5.28 22.50
C ALA A 199 -13.35 4.21 22.98
N GLU A 200 -13.78 2.95 23.10
CA GLU A 200 -12.90 1.82 23.44
C GLU A 200 -11.82 1.62 22.37
N TRP A 201 -12.22 1.57 21.10
CA TRP A 201 -11.29 1.49 19.98
C TRP A 201 -10.35 2.68 19.92
N ARG A 202 -10.85 3.90 20.16
CA ARG A 202 -10.02 5.10 20.18
C ARG A 202 -8.91 5.01 21.22
N THR A 203 -9.27 4.63 22.44
CA THR A 203 -8.31 4.42 23.54
C THR A 203 -7.26 3.39 23.15
N GLN A 204 -7.68 2.26 22.60
CA GLN A 204 -6.78 1.18 22.18
C GLN A 204 -5.81 1.62 21.06
N VAL A 205 -6.30 2.36 20.07
CA VAL A 205 -5.47 2.85 18.96
C VAL A 205 -4.48 3.92 19.45
N ASP A 206 -4.92 4.81 20.34
CA ASP A 206 -4.04 5.82 20.95
C ASP A 206 -2.89 5.16 21.74
N GLU A 207 -3.18 4.10 22.52
CA GLU A 207 -2.17 3.29 23.22
C GLU A 207 -1.19 2.62 22.24
N TRP A 208 -1.67 2.12 21.10
CA TRP A 208 -0.80 1.54 20.07
C TRP A 208 0.12 2.59 19.44
N ILE A 209 -0.40 3.78 19.14
CA ILE A 209 0.39 4.88 18.58
C ILE A 209 1.48 5.30 19.57
N GLU A 210 1.14 5.46 20.86
CA GLU A 210 2.11 5.80 21.91
C GLU A 210 3.20 4.74 22.02
N ALA A 211 2.85 3.46 22.04
CA ALA A 211 3.80 2.36 22.16
C ALA A 211 4.75 2.22 20.95
N LEU A 212 4.30 2.60 19.75
CA LEU A 212 5.06 2.48 18.50
C LEU A 212 5.82 3.77 18.12
N THR A 213 5.46 4.90 18.72
CA THR A 213 6.15 6.16 18.45
C THR A 213 7.41 6.22 19.31
N PRO A 214 8.62 6.21 18.71
CA PRO A 214 9.84 6.31 19.50
C PRO A 214 9.81 7.60 20.32
N SER A 215 9.98 7.48 21.63
CA SER A 215 10.17 8.62 22.50
C SER A 215 11.36 9.40 21.94
N SER A 216 11.11 10.64 21.52
CA SER A 216 12.16 11.53 21.08
C SER A 216 13.01 11.85 22.29
N GLY A 217 13.96 10.96 22.60
CA GLY A 217 14.90 11.15 23.70
C GLY A 217 15.68 12.45 23.48
N PRO A 218 16.04 13.17 24.55
CA PRO A 218 16.72 14.46 24.46
C PRO A 218 18.13 14.43 23.83
N ASP A 219 18.60 13.27 23.35
CA ASP A 219 19.96 13.08 22.83
C ASP A 219 20.09 13.21 21.30
N ALA A 220 19.04 13.63 20.59
CA ALA A 220 19.15 14.07 19.19
C ALA A 220 19.60 15.54 19.14
N VAL A 221 20.77 15.83 19.72
CA VAL A 221 21.52 17.06 19.47
C VAL A 221 22.71 16.67 18.60
N ASP A 222 22.65 17.06 17.34
CA ASP A 222 23.81 17.06 16.42
C ASP A 222 24.90 18.04 16.92
#